data_AF-A0A661X4Q7-F1
#
_entry.id   AF-A0A661X4Q7-F1
#
_cell.length_a   1.000
_cell.length_b   1.000
_cell.length_c   1.000
_cell.angle_alpha   90.00
_cell.angle_beta   90.00
_cell.angle_gamma   90.00
#
_symmetry.space_group_name_H-M   'P 1'
#
loop_
_entity.id
_entity.type
_entity.pdbx_description
1 polymer ?
#
loop_
_entity_poly.entity_id
_entity_poly.type
_entity_poly.pdbx_seq_one_letter_code
_entity_poly.pdbx_strand_id
1 'polypeptide(L)' 'DPSGKPYYWIMGKPVWSGDENTDTWAIRNGYVSISPLRVNFVDDEEYKRLKEEEEKFLPLLDI' A
#
# COMPACT_ATOMS: atom_id res chain seq x y z
N ASP A 1 -20.06 -12.43 21.21
CA ASP A 1 -20.52 -11.11 21.68
C ASP A 1 -21.59 -11.36 22.77
N PRO A 2 -22.21 -10.36 23.40
CA PRO A 2 -23.33 -10.57 24.35
C PRO A 2 -24.54 -11.28 23.73
N SER A 3 -24.62 -11.31 22.39
CA SER A 3 -25.64 -11.99 21.60
C SER A 3 -25.24 -13.42 21.18
N GLY A 4 -24.13 -13.95 21.71
CA GLY A 4 -23.65 -15.31 21.48
C GLY A 4 -22.97 -15.58 20.13
N LYS A 5 -22.77 -14.57 19.27
CA LYS A 5 -22.12 -14.77 17.97
C LYS A 5 -20.59 -14.76 18.11
N PRO A 6 -19.86 -15.65 17.39
CA PRO A 6 -18.42 -15.59 17.34
C PRO A 6 -17.98 -14.30 16.64
N TYR A 7 -16.95 -13.67 17.20
CA TYR A 7 -16.27 -12.51 16.62
C TYR A 7 -14.78 -12.65 16.88
N TYR A 8 -13.99 -12.12 15.96
CA TYR A 8 -12.56 -12.34 15.91
C TYR A 8 -11.86 -11.00 15.88
N TRP A 9 -10.74 -10.91 16.60
CA TRP A 9 -9.86 -9.76 16.57
C TRP A 9 -8.60 -10.10 15.80
N ILE A 10 -8.20 -9.20 14.92
CA ILE A 10 -6.83 -9.18 14.42
C ILE A 10 -5.99 -8.56 15.53
N MET A 11 -5.04 -9.33 16.07
CA MET A 11 -4.12 -8.90 17.11
C MET A 11 -2.69 -9.26 16.73
N GLY A 12 -1.76 -8.38 17.08
CA GLY A 12 -0.33 -8.57 16.89
C GLY A 12 0.46 -7.55 17.69
N LYS A 13 1.78 -7.77 17.84
CA LYS A 13 2.69 -6.73 18.35
C LYS A 13 3.11 -5.87 17.16
N PRO A 14 2.98 -4.54 17.23
CA PRO A 14 3.46 -3.69 16.15
C PRO A 14 4.97 -3.82 16.02
N VAL A 15 5.44 -4.13 14.81
CA VAL A 15 6.86 -4.14 14.49
C VAL A 15 7.22 -2.76 13.98
N TRP A 16 7.94 -1.99 14.80
CA TRP A 16 8.39 -0.64 14.48
C TRP A 16 9.83 -0.65 13.97
N SER A 17 10.15 -1.54 13.03
CA SER A 17 11.46 -1.57 12.35
C SER A 17 11.40 -0.64 11.14
N GLY A 18 11.69 0.64 11.38
CA GLY A 18 11.92 1.59 10.30
C GLY A 18 13.38 1.55 9.88
N ASP A 19 13.63 1.31 8.60
CA ASP A 19 14.94 1.55 8.01
C ASP A 19 15.26 3.06 8.01
N GLU A 20 16.54 3.40 7.89
CA GLU A 20 16.98 4.79 7.73
C GLU A 20 16.23 5.46 6.57
N ASN A 21 15.79 6.71 6.75
CA ASN A 21 14.90 7.48 5.86
C ASN A 21 13.40 7.16 5.92
N THR A 22 12.96 6.25 6.78
CA THR A 22 11.52 6.10 7.06
C THR A 22 11.03 7.12 8.10
N ASP A 23 9.74 7.42 8.08
CA ASP A 23 9.08 8.24 9.08
C ASP A 23 9.19 7.65 10.50
N THR A 24 9.04 6.33 10.61
CA THR A 24 9.20 5.61 11.88
C THR A 24 10.62 5.68 12.42
N TRP A 25 11.65 5.64 11.57
CA TRP A 25 13.03 5.87 11.99
C TRP A 25 13.23 7.29 12.52
N ALA A 26 12.70 8.31 11.82
CA ALA A 26 12.85 9.72 12.22
C ALA A 26 12.25 9.96 13.62
N ILE A 27 11.02 9.50 13.86
CA ILE A 27 10.32 9.67 15.15
C ILE A 27 11.08 8.96 16.28
N ARG A 28 11.59 7.74 16.03
CA ARG A 28 12.35 6.97 17.03
C ARG A 28 13.65 7.63 17.44
N ASN A 29 14.24 8.43 16.56
CA ASN A 29 15.49 9.15 16.81
C ASN A 29 15.28 10.61 17.26
N GLY A 30 14.05 11.01 17.58
CA GLY A 30 13.74 12.33 18.15
C GLY A 30 13.62 13.46 17.13
N TYR A 31 13.45 13.13 15.84
CA TYR A 31 13.24 14.10 14.78
C TYR A 31 11.75 14.30 14.46
N VAL A 32 11.43 15.47 13.89
CA VAL A 32 10.14 15.70 13.21
C VAL A 32 10.20 15.04 11.84
N SER A 33 9.17 14.27 11.48
CA SER A 33 9.03 13.67 10.15
C SER A 33 8.07 14.50 9.29
N ILE A 34 8.47 14.77 8.04
CA ILE A 34 7.63 15.40 7.02
C ILE A 34 7.68 14.51 5.78
N SER A 35 6.58 13.80 5.52
CA SER A 35 6.44 12.89 4.38
C SER A 35 5.46 13.48 3.35
N PRO A 36 5.93 14.06 2.23
CA PRO A 36 5.02 14.52 1.19
C PRO A 36 4.33 13.31 0.52
N LEU A 37 3.00 13.29 0.57
CA LEU A 37 2.19 12.23 -0.03
C LEU A 37 1.62 12.70 -1.38
N ARG A 38 1.49 11.76 -2.32
CA ARG A 38 0.77 12.01 -3.58
C ARG A 38 -0.73 12.01 -3.33
N VAL A 39 -1.44 12.97 -3.92
CA VAL A 39 -2.92 13.01 -3.92
C VAL A 39 -3.50 12.10 -5.00
N ASN A 40 -2.78 11.97 -6.12
CA ASN A 40 -3.11 11.00 -7.16
C ASN A 40 -2.47 9.65 -6.81
N PHE A 41 -3.30 8.61 -6.73
CA PHE A 41 -2.88 7.23 -6.43
C PHE A 41 -2.63 6.40 -7.69
N VAL A 42 -2.86 6.95 -8.88
CA VAL A 42 -2.48 6.28 -10.12
C VAL A 42 -0.95 6.25 -10.21
N ASP A 43 -0.41 5.05 -10.39
CA ASP A 43 0.95 4.87 -10.85
C ASP A 43 0.95 5.02 -12.37
N ASP A 44 1.35 6.21 -12.85
CA ASP A 44 1.26 6.57 -14.26
C ASP A 44 2.19 5.72 -15.15
N GLU A 45 3.29 5.23 -14.61
CA GLU A 45 4.22 4.36 -15.34
C GLU A 45 3.63 2.97 -15.49
N GLU A 46 3.12 2.41 -14.40
CA GLU A 46 2.49 1.10 -14.41
C GLU A 46 1.20 1.10 -15.25
N TYR A 47 0.40 2.18 -15.18
CA TYR A 47 -0.79 2.33 -16.01
C TYR A 47 -0.47 2.26 -17.50
N LYS A 48 0.59 2.95 -17.94
CA LYS A 48 1.03 2.91 -19.35
C LYS A 48 1.49 1.51 -19.74
N ARG A 49 2.29 0.85 -18.89
CA ARG A 49 2.75 -0.53 -19.12
C ARG A 49 1.57 -1.48 -19.31
N LEU A 50 0.55 -1.39 -18.44
CA LEU A 50 -0.64 -2.24 -18.51
C LEU A 50 -1.49 -1.94 -19.74
N LYS A 51 -1.57 -0.68 -20.20
CA LYS A 51 -2.26 -0.32 -21.44
C LYS A 51 -1.59 -0.91 -22.68
N GLU A 52 -0.27 -0.86 -22.74
CA GLU A 52 0.48 -1.52 -23.83
C GLU A 52 0.31 -3.05 -23.81
N GLU A 53 0.18 -3.65 -22.63
CA GLU A 53 -0.15 -5.07 -22.50
C GLU A 53 -1.57 -5.36 -22.96
N GLU A 54 -2.55 -4.57 -22.55
CA GLU A 54 -3.95 -4.68 -22.97
C GLU A 54 -4.07 -4.65 -24.50
N GLU A 55 -3.39 -3.72 -25.18
CA GLU A 55 -3.37 -3.65 -26.65
C GLU A 55 -2.78 -4.91 -27.32
N LYS A 56 -1.82 -5.58 -26.69
CA LYS A 56 -1.26 -6.85 -27.17
C LYS A 56 -2.20 -8.03 -26.93
N PHE A 57 -2.94 -8.02 -25.81
CA PHE A 57 -3.82 -9.12 -25.43
C PHE A 57 -5.21 -9.02 -26.04
N LEU A 58 -5.73 -7.82 -26.32
CA LEU A 58 -7.06 -7.61 -26.91
C LEU A 58 -7.29 -8.41 -28.22
N PRO A 59 -6.34 -8.45 -29.18
CA PRO A 59 -6.51 -9.25 -30.40
C PRO A 59 -6.47 -10.77 -30.18
N LEU A 60 -6.06 -11.23 -28.99
CA LEU A 60 -5.99 -12.65 -28.62
C LEU A 60 -7.23 -13.13 -27.87
N LEU A 61 -8.13 -12.20 -27.50
CA LEU A 61 -9.42 -12.52 -26.92
C LEU A 61 -10.39 -12.68 -28.09
N ASP A 62 -10.85 -13.92 -28.34
CA ASP A 62 -11.92 -14.23 -29.31
C ASP A 62 -13.27 -13.67 -28.82
N ILE A 63 -13.42 -12.35 -28.78
CA ILE A 63 -14.65 -11.61 -28.50
C ILE A 63 -14.85 -10.54 -29.58
#